data_AF-L1JNZ0-F1
#
_entry.id   AF-L1JNZ0-F1
#
_cell.length_a   1.000
_cell.length_b   1.000
_cell.length_c   1.000
_cell.angle_alpha   90.00
_cell.angle_beta   90.00
_cell.angle_gamma   90.00
#
_symmetry.space_group_name_H-M   'P 1'
#
loop_
_entity.id
_entity.type
_entity.pdbx_description
1 polymer ?
#
loop_
_entity_poly.entity_id
_entity_poly.type
_entity_poly.pdbx_seq_one_letter_code
_entity_poly.pdbx_strand_id
1 'polypeptide(L)'
;MSLLAQECPQDGEPLWASEDYDDQNEFDALTAGLNNRIGTLPNPTIEHAAIKKKRQLGAGGFAIVYEADAPRPSCSSSRSQQNGPCACKVFSFIAGMGERQTNFFKNWLHELKVLDYLSKRPECGVVDFYGFSLQHDQADAKIVVQICMELMKGGSLRDNLLRLPLPLAFTIMRQVAMALRGLHAPEHDVFGTNKFVSIVHRDLKPENVLLSEKLTSGKPSTIVCKLCDVGLAALRTDPSLQTVGHATTKVGKAGTYPYIAPETLLQGKCTPASDVFSLGLLMWELIVGDIPFHDVPNLDGMLPIFWQDGRRPPLDVEPFESVPRKLRQLIEKCWNADRYNWL
;
A
#
# COMPACT_ATOMS: atom_id res chain seq x y z
N MET A 1 51.78 0.35 20.54
CA MET A 1 50.31 0.41 20.72
C MET A 1 49.74 0.89 19.39
N SER A 2 49.35 0.07 18.40
CA SER A 2 48.60 -1.18 18.40
C SER A 2 47.31 -1.08 19.24
N LEU A 3 46.16 -0.87 18.58
CA LEU A 3 45.15 -1.90 18.29
C LEU A 3 43.88 -1.27 17.65
N LEU A 4 43.64 -1.64 16.38
CA LEU A 4 42.37 -2.03 15.72
C LEU A 4 41.22 -1.01 15.73
N ALA A 5 40.74 -0.38 14.64
CA ALA A 5 40.58 -0.82 13.25
C ALA A 5 40.05 -2.26 13.15
N GLN A 6 38.79 -2.45 13.55
CA GLN A 6 38.00 -3.61 13.12
C GLN A 6 37.24 -3.21 11.87
N GLU A 7 37.77 -3.68 10.74
CA GLU A 7 37.06 -3.76 9.47
C GLU A 7 35.75 -4.52 9.69
N CYS A 8 34.64 -3.91 9.29
CA CYS A 8 33.35 -4.58 9.24
C CYS A 8 33.45 -5.69 8.19
N PRO A 9 32.98 -6.92 8.47
CA PRO A 9 33.07 -8.01 7.50
C PRO A 9 32.38 -7.63 6.20
N GLN A 10 33.12 -7.67 5.10
CA GLN A 10 32.56 -7.73 3.75
C GLN A 10 31.95 -9.13 3.55
N ASP A 11 30.83 -9.40 4.21
CA ASP A 11 30.12 -10.67 4.08
C ASP A 11 28.77 -10.44 3.40
N GLY A 12 28.76 -10.81 2.12
CA GLY A 12 27.61 -11.19 1.31
C GLY A 12 26.46 -10.19 1.24
N GLU A 13 26.28 -9.57 0.08
CA GLU A 13 24.92 -9.18 -0.31
C GLU A 13 23.99 -10.39 -0.13
N PRO A 14 22.78 -10.21 0.42
CA PRO A 14 21.83 -11.30 0.42
C PRO A 14 21.60 -11.70 -1.04
N LEU A 15 21.55 -13.00 -1.32
CA LEU A 15 21.53 -13.56 -2.69
C LEU A 15 20.54 -12.91 -3.67
N TRP A 16 19.51 -12.21 -3.18
CA TRP A 16 18.51 -11.49 -3.98
C TRP A 16 18.90 -10.06 -4.38
N ALA A 17 19.97 -9.50 -3.83
CA ALA A 17 20.39 -8.10 -4.03
C ALA A 17 21.52 -7.93 -5.06
N SER A 18 22.18 -9.00 -5.50
CA SER A 18 23.24 -8.92 -6.51
C SER A 18 22.68 -8.64 -7.91
N GLU A 19 23.31 -7.74 -8.67
CA GLU A 19 22.97 -7.38 -10.07
C GLU A 19 23.00 -8.56 -11.07
N ASP A 20 23.45 -9.74 -10.64
CA ASP A 20 23.43 -11.00 -11.40
C ASP A 20 22.15 -11.85 -11.19
N TYR A 21 21.08 -11.28 -10.63
CA TYR A 21 19.79 -11.97 -10.50
C TYR A 21 19.13 -12.10 -11.88
N ASP A 22 19.35 -13.24 -12.53
CA ASP A 22 18.69 -13.59 -13.78
C ASP A 22 17.20 -13.88 -13.53
N ASP A 23 16.42 -12.81 -13.58
CA ASP A 23 14.97 -12.78 -13.42
C ASP A 23 14.23 -13.74 -14.36
N GLN A 24 14.82 -14.08 -15.52
CA GLN A 24 14.24 -15.04 -16.47
C GLN A 24 14.40 -16.47 -15.95
N ASN A 25 15.57 -16.80 -15.40
CA ASN A 25 15.81 -18.09 -14.74
C ASN A 25 14.98 -18.26 -13.46
N GLU A 26 14.69 -17.19 -12.71
CA GLU A 26 13.80 -17.28 -11.54
C GLU A 26 12.33 -17.46 -11.95
N PHE A 27 11.88 -16.80 -13.03
CA PHE A 27 10.55 -17.00 -13.62
C PHE A 27 10.38 -18.43 -14.12
N ASP A 28 11.36 -18.95 -14.86
CA ASP A 28 11.37 -20.32 -15.38
C ASP A 28 11.48 -21.35 -14.24
N ALA A 29 12.26 -21.07 -13.19
CA ALA A 29 12.36 -21.92 -11.99
C ALA A 29 11.10 -21.89 -11.10
N LEU A 30 10.38 -20.77 -11.01
CA LEU A 30 9.11 -20.67 -10.29
C LEU A 30 7.97 -21.30 -11.09
N THR A 31 7.91 -21.12 -12.41
CA THR A 31 6.92 -21.81 -13.25
C THR A 31 7.19 -23.31 -13.36
N ALA A 32 8.46 -23.74 -13.36
CA ALA A 32 8.85 -25.15 -13.33
C ALA A 32 8.81 -25.78 -11.92
N GLY A 33 8.87 -24.96 -10.86
CA GLY A 33 9.11 -25.39 -9.48
C GLY A 33 8.20 -24.74 -8.42
N LEU A 34 7.02 -24.24 -8.83
CA LEU A 34 6.01 -23.63 -7.95
C LEU A 34 5.81 -24.42 -6.66
N ASN A 35 5.72 -25.74 -6.73
CA ASN A 35 5.53 -26.62 -5.57
C ASN A 35 6.69 -26.60 -4.56
N ASN A 36 7.93 -26.34 -4.98
CA ASN A 36 9.12 -26.42 -4.11
C ASN A 36 9.40 -25.11 -3.35
N ARG A 37 8.91 -23.95 -3.84
CA ARG A 37 9.03 -22.65 -3.15
C ARG A 37 7.74 -22.15 -2.52
N ILE A 38 6.58 -22.77 -2.79
CA ILE A 38 5.34 -22.52 -2.04
C ILE A 38 5.54 -22.71 -0.52
N GLY A 39 6.46 -23.60 -0.11
CA GLY A 39 6.80 -23.82 1.30
C GLY A 39 7.52 -22.64 2.00
N THR A 40 8.08 -21.68 1.25
CA THR A 40 8.69 -20.45 1.79
C THR A 40 7.77 -19.25 1.69
N LEU A 41 6.63 -19.37 0.98
CA LEU A 41 5.60 -18.34 0.95
C LEU A 41 4.87 -18.31 2.30
N PRO A 42 4.39 -17.14 2.74
CA PRO A 42 3.64 -17.05 3.98
C PRO A 42 2.41 -17.96 3.95
N ASN A 43 2.31 -18.87 4.91
CA ASN A 43 1.03 -19.50 5.21
C ASN A 43 0.06 -18.41 5.68
N PRO A 44 -1.20 -18.40 5.20
CA PRO A 44 -1.89 -19.59 4.66
C PRO A 44 -2.10 -19.61 3.14
N THR A 45 -1.83 -20.77 2.53
CA THR A 45 -2.28 -21.12 1.18
C THR A 45 -3.74 -21.58 1.22
N ILE A 46 -4.57 -21.03 0.33
CA ILE A 46 -5.98 -21.35 0.15
C ILE A 46 -6.16 -22.10 -1.17
N GLU A 47 -6.91 -23.21 -1.14
CA GLU A 47 -7.30 -23.91 -2.36
C GLU A 47 -8.06 -22.97 -3.31
N HIS A 48 -7.66 -22.94 -4.58
CA HIS A 48 -8.24 -22.01 -5.56
C HIS A 48 -9.76 -22.15 -5.68
N ALA A 49 -10.25 -23.39 -5.64
CA ALA A 49 -11.68 -23.69 -5.73
C ALA A 49 -12.47 -23.30 -4.46
N ALA A 50 -11.80 -23.10 -3.32
CA ALA A 50 -12.44 -22.72 -2.07
C ALA A 50 -12.85 -21.23 -2.02
N ILE A 51 -12.26 -20.40 -2.87
CA ILE A 51 -12.58 -18.96 -2.96
C ILE A 51 -13.79 -18.78 -3.87
N LYS A 52 -14.95 -18.43 -3.29
CA LYS A 52 -16.21 -18.22 -4.00
C LYS A 52 -16.48 -16.73 -4.19
N LYS A 53 -16.13 -16.20 -5.36
CA LYS A 53 -16.37 -14.80 -5.74
C LYS A 53 -17.88 -14.56 -5.89
N LYS A 54 -18.36 -13.43 -5.34
CA LYS A 54 -19.77 -13.01 -5.37
C LYS A 54 -19.99 -11.87 -6.35
N ARG A 55 -19.41 -10.69 -6.06
CA ARG A 55 -19.55 -9.49 -6.88
C ARG A 55 -18.24 -8.73 -6.95
N GLN A 56 -18.04 -8.00 -8.04
CA GLN A 56 -16.89 -7.11 -8.18
C GLN A 56 -17.07 -5.88 -7.28
N LEU A 57 -16.02 -5.53 -6.54
CA LEU A 57 -15.94 -4.33 -5.70
C LEU A 57 -15.22 -3.19 -6.41
N GLY A 58 -14.20 -3.51 -7.21
CA GLY A 58 -13.42 -2.52 -7.96
C GLY A 58 -12.48 -3.17 -8.96
N ALA A 59 -11.96 -2.39 -9.90
CA ALA A 59 -10.94 -2.82 -10.84
C ALA A 59 -9.89 -1.71 -11.00
N GLY A 60 -8.61 -2.09 -10.94
CA GLY A 60 -7.47 -1.24 -11.23
C GLY A 60 -6.72 -1.71 -12.47
N GLY A 61 -5.57 -1.10 -12.76
CA GLY A 61 -4.79 -1.38 -13.97
C GLY A 61 -4.32 -2.84 -14.11
N PHE A 62 -4.11 -3.54 -12.99
CA PHE A 62 -3.54 -4.89 -13.00
C PHE A 62 -4.29 -5.92 -12.16
N ALA A 63 -5.36 -5.51 -11.46
CA ALA A 63 -6.09 -6.38 -10.56
C ALA A 63 -7.57 -6.03 -10.51
N ILE A 64 -8.40 -7.04 -10.24
CA ILE A 64 -9.82 -6.87 -9.97
C ILE A 64 -10.10 -7.37 -8.55
N VAL A 65 -10.81 -6.56 -7.76
CA VAL A 65 -11.19 -6.90 -6.40
C VAL A 65 -12.63 -7.37 -6.38
N TYR A 66 -12.88 -8.53 -5.76
CA TYR A 66 -14.20 -9.12 -5.58
C TYR A 66 -14.55 -9.22 -4.09
N GLU A 67 -15.82 -9.09 -3.77
CA GLU A 67 -16.37 -9.68 -2.55
C GLU A 67 -16.42 -11.19 -2.77
N ALA A 68 -15.93 -11.97 -1.82
CA ALA A 68 -15.89 -13.43 -1.90
C ALA A 68 -16.16 -14.06 -0.54
N ASP A 69 -16.42 -15.37 -0.52
CA ASP A 69 -16.24 -16.20 0.67
C ASP A 69 -14.97 -17.05 0.51
N ALA A 70 -14.15 -17.10 1.55
CA ALA A 70 -12.94 -17.93 1.58
C ALA A 70 -12.72 -18.53 2.97
N PRO A 71 -11.95 -19.63 3.09
CA PRO A 71 -11.53 -20.17 4.37
C PRO A 71 -10.78 -19.12 5.20
N ARG A 72 -11.15 -18.97 6.48
CA ARG A 72 -10.46 -18.05 7.39
C ARG A 72 -9.40 -18.77 8.24
N PRO A 73 -8.32 -18.10 8.64
CA PRO A 73 -7.40 -18.63 9.65
C PRO A 73 -8.17 -18.91 10.95
N SER A 74 -8.12 -20.14 11.47
CA SER A 74 -8.80 -20.51 12.72
C SER A 74 -7.92 -20.17 13.93
N CYS A 75 -8.47 -19.47 14.92
CA CYS A 75 -7.76 -19.18 16.19
C CYS A 75 -7.67 -20.40 17.14
N SER A 76 -8.31 -21.53 16.83
CA SER A 76 -8.38 -22.70 17.71
C SER A 76 -8.10 -24.01 16.97
N SER A 77 -7.33 -24.90 17.61
CA SER A 77 -6.91 -26.23 17.15
C SER A 77 -8.03 -27.27 17.00
N SER A 78 -9.31 -26.87 17.00
CA SER A 78 -10.45 -27.77 16.84
C SER A 78 -11.45 -27.32 15.76
N ARG A 79 -11.46 -28.11 14.67
CA ARG A 79 -12.54 -28.45 13.72
C ARG A 79 -13.21 -27.35 12.88
N SER A 80 -13.05 -27.56 11.57
CA SER A 80 -13.60 -26.85 10.40
C SER A 80 -13.15 -25.40 10.23
N GLN A 81 -12.28 -25.17 9.24
CA GLN A 81 -11.99 -23.85 8.71
C GLN A 81 -13.30 -23.27 8.19
N GLN A 82 -13.88 -22.31 8.93
CA GLN A 82 -15.14 -21.70 8.51
C GLN A 82 -14.86 -20.73 7.37
N ASN A 83 -15.62 -20.88 6.29
CA ASN A 83 -15.64 -19.88 5.23
C ASN A 83 -16.32 -18.62 5.75
N GLY A 84 -15.78 -17.46 5.43
CA GLY A 84 -16.40 -16.19 5.76
C GLY A 84 -16.13 -15.15 4.68
N PRO A 85 -16.84 -14.01 4.75
CA PRO A 85 -16.72 -12.97 3.75
C PRO A 85 -15.31 -12.36 3.77
N CYS A 86 -14.76 -12.11 2.59
CA CYS A 86 -13.47 -11.50 2.36
C CYS A 86 -13.50 -10.59 1.12
N ALA A 87 -12.53 -9.70 1.03
CA ALA A 87 -12.15 -9.09 -0.23
C ALA A 87 -11.09 -10.00 -0.90
N CYS A 88 -11.28 -10.30 -2.18
CA CYS A 88 -10.38 -11.13 -2.98
C CYS A 88 -9.81 -10.30 -4.13
N LYS A 89 -8.53 -9.91 -4.03
CA LYS A 89 -7.78 -9.22 -5.09
C LYS A 89 -7.23 -10.25 -6.06
N VAL A 90 -7.67 -10.18 -7.32
CA VAL A 90 -7.35 -11.15 -8.36
C VAL A 90 -6.43 -10.53 -9.39
N PHE A 91 -5.33 -11.23 -9.63
CA PHE A 91 -4.30 -10.95 -10.61
C PHE A 91 -4.36 -12.04 -11.68
N SER A 92 -4.38 -11.68 -12.96
CA SER A 92 -4.44 -12.65 -14.07
C SER A 92 -3.51 -12.23 -15.18
N PHE A 93 -2.66 -13.14 -15.64
CA PHE A 93 -1.70 -12.88 -16.72
C PHE A 93 -1.41 -14.14 -17.55
N ILE A 94 -0.88 -13.95 -18.75
CA ILE A 94 -0.49 -15.01 -19.70
C ILE A 94 1.03 -15.16 -19.62
N ALA A 95 1.56 -16.28 -19.14
CA ALA A 95 2.98 -16.57 -19.07
C ALA A 95 3.66 -16.44 -20.45
N GLY A 96 4.87 -15.86 -20.45
CA GLY A 96 5.69 -15.71 -21.65
C GLY A 96 5.71 -14.31 -22.29
N MET A 97 5.25 -13.24 -21.62
CA MET A 97 5.36 -11.85 -22.12
C MET A 97 6.36 -11.00 -21.30
N GLY A 98 7.67 -11.26 -21.43
CA GLY A 98 8.77 -10.31 -21.18
C GLY A 98 8.84 -9.55 -19.85
N GLU A 99 9.69 -8.51 -19.81
CA GLU A 99 10.13 -7.73 -18.63
C GLU A 99 8.98 -7.13 -17.77
N ARG A 100 7.81 -6.87 -18.37
CA ARG A 100 6.63 -6.37 -17.63
C ARG A 100 6.05 -7.41 -16.66
N GLN A 101 6.26 -8.70 -16.90
CA GLN A 101 5.73 -9.78 -16.06
C GLN A 101 6.59 -10.03 -14.82
N THR A 102 7.91 -9.91 -14.96
CA THR A 102 8.84 -10.00 -13.82
C THR A 102 8.51 -8.95 -12.77
N ASN A 103 8.34 -7.69 -13.19
CA ASN A 103 7.99 -6.60 -12.27
C ASN A 103 6.63 -6.80 -11.60
N PHE A 104 5.66 -7.35 -12.33
CA PHE A 104 4.35 -7.66 -11.77
C PHE A 104 4.41 -8.76 -10.72
N PHE A 105 5.13 -9.85 -11.02
CA PHE A 105 5.32 -10.95 -10.09
C PHE A 105 6.06 -10.50 -8.82
N LYS A 106 7.12 -9.69 -8.99
CA LYS A 106 7.83 -9.05 -7.88
C LYS A 106 6.88 -8.22 -7.01
N ASN A 107 6.04 -7.37 -7.62
CA ASN A 107 5.06 -6.56 -6.89
C ASN A 107 4.02 -7.42 -6.15
N TRP A 108 3.53 -8.50 -6.77
CA TRP A 108 2.59 -9.42 -6.13
C TRP A 108 3.22 -10.11 -4.90
N LEU A 109 4.40 -10.72 -5.09
CA LEU A 109 5.09 -11.43 -4.03
C LEU A 109 5.43 -10.49 -2.87
N HIS A 110 5.82 -9.26 -3.22
CA HIS A 110 6.07 -8.21 -2.26
C HIS A 110 4.81 -7.81 -1.48
N GLU A 111 3.68 -7.55 -2.16
CA GLU A 111 2.39 -7.25 -1.52
C GLU A 111 2.00 -8.34 -0.52
N LEU A 112 2.15 -9.60 -0.91
CA LEU A 112 1.82 -10.75 -0.07
C LEU A 112 2.69 -10.79 1.20
N LYS A 113 4.02 -10.66 1.06
CA LYS A 113 4.95 -10.65 2.19
C LYS A 113 4.67 -9.50 3.16
N VAL A 114 4.43 -8.30 2.63
CA VAL A 114 4.13 -7.12 3.45
C VAL A 114 2.79 -7.27 4.15
N LEU A 115 1.75 -7.75 3.48
CA LEU A 115 0.43 -7.99 4.08
C LEU A 115 0.51 -9.04 5.20
N ASP A 116 1.18 -10.16 4.97
CA ASP A 116 1.36 -11.19 5.99
C ASP A 116 2.08 -10.65 7.23
N TYR A 117 3.13 -9.86 7.03
CA TYR A 117 3.87 -9.25 8.12
C TYR A 117 3.06 -8.21 8.89
N LEU A 118 2.40 -7.28 8.19
CA LEU A 118 1.65 -6.18 8.81
C LEU A 118 0.32 -6.63 9.42
N SER A 119 -0.34 -7.64 8.87
CA SER A 119 -1.61 -8.15 9.41
C SER A 119 -1.48 -8.77 10.81
N LYS A 120 -0.27 -9.19 11.19
CA LYS A 120 0.06 -9.68 12.54
C LYS A 120 0.28 -8.55 13.55
N ARG A 121 0.19 -7.30 13.10
CA ARG A 121 0.50 -6.07 13.83
C ARG A 121 -0.69 -5.10 13.76
N PRO A 122 -1.71 -5.26 14.63
CA PRO A 122 -2.93 -4.46 14.58
C PRO A 122 -2.68 -2.94 14.68
N GLU A 123 -1.59 -2.52 15.33
CA GLU A 123 -1.15 -1.13 15.45
C GLU A 123 -0.80 -0.48 14.10
N CYS A 124 -0.44 -1.27 13.09
CA CYS A 124 -0.19 -0.81 11.73
C CYS A 124 -1.49 -0.44 10.99
N GLY A 125 -2.65 -0.84 11.49
CA GLY A 125 -3.95 -0.46 10.93
C GLY A 125 -4.12 -0.87 9.46
N VAL A 126 -3.53 -1.99 9.03
CA VAL A 126 -3.68 -2.57 7.68
C VAL A 126 -4.76 -3.65 7.70
N VAL A 127 -5.46 -3.85 6.58
CA VAL A 127 -6.44 -4.94 6.44
C VAL A 127 -5.84 -6.30 6.79
N ASP A 128 -6.63 -7.13 7.48
CA ASP A 128 -6.14 -8.45 7.88
C ASP A 128 -5.94 -9.35 6.65
N PHE A 129 -4.83 -10.10 6.63
CA PHE A 129 -4.52 -11.05 5.58
C PHE A 129 -5.05 -12.43 5.94
N TYR A 130 -5.87 -13.01 5.07
CA TYR A 130 -6.47 -14.33 5.30
C TYR A 130 -5.79 -15.45 4.55
N GLY A 131 -5.00 -15.14 3.53
CA GLY A 131 -4.28 -16.11 2.71
C GLY A 131 -4.32 -15.79 1.23
N PHE A 132 -3.70 -16.65 0.44
CA PHE A 132 -3.65 -16.49 -1.02
C PHE A 132 -3.85 -17.82 -1.74
N SER A 133 -4.23 -17.74 -3.01
CA SER A 133 -4.28 -18.87 -3.93
C SER A 133 -3.53 -18.57 -5.21
N LEU A 134 -2.90 -19.59 -5.78
CA LEU A 134 -2.08 -19.52 -6.98
C LEU A 134 -2.44 -20.70 -7.88
N GLN A 135 -2.90 -20.41 -9.09
CA GLN A 135 -3.22 -21.41 -10.10
C GLN A 135 -2.47 -21.09 -11.39
N HIS A 136 -1.90 -22.13 -11.99
CA HIS A 136 -1.28 -22.07 -13.31
C HIS A 136 -2.01 -23.02 -14.24
N ASP A 137 -2.63 -22.46 -15.27
CA ASP A 137 -3.22 -23.21 -16.38
C ASP A 137 -2.16 -23.35 -17.49
N GLN A 138 -1.64 -24.56 -17.65
CA GLN A 138 -0.60 -24.85 -18.64
C GLN A 138 -1.12 -24.78 -20.08
N ALA A 139 -2.41 -24.98 -20.32
CA ALA A 139 -2.97 -24.97 -21.67
C ALA A 139 -3.04 -23.54 -22.23
N ASP A 140 -3.47 -22.59 -21.39
CA ASP A 140 -3.60 -21.17 -21.73
C ASP A 140 -2.37 -20.34 -21.33
N ALA A 141 -1.32 -21.00 -20.81
CA ALA A 141 -0.18 -20.38 -20.14
C ALA A 141 -0.64 -19.39 -19.05
N LYS A 142 -1.83 -19.53 -18.47
CA LYS A 142 -2.44 -18.48 -17.66
C LYS A 142 -2.11 -18.66 -16.19
N ILE A 143 -1.56 -17.64 -15.55
CA ILE A 143 -1.35 -17.61 -14.11
C ILE A 143 -2.40 -16.71 -13.47
N VAL A 144 -3.10 -17.26 -12.47
CA VAL A 144 -4.10 -16.55 -11.69
C VAL A 144 -3.69 -16.58 -10.23
N VAL A 145 -3.58 -15.39 -9.66
CA VAL A 145 -3.29 -15.21 -8.24
C VAL A 145 -4.43 -14.51 -7.54
N GLN A 146 -4.75 -14.96 -6.33
CA GLN A 146 -5.87 -14.46 -5.55
C GLN A 146 -5.40 -14.18 -4.13
N ILE A 147 -5.49 -12.94 -3.67
CA ILE A 147 -5.16 -12.55 -2.29
C ILE A 147 -6.49 -12.33 -1.55
N CYS A 148 -6.71 -13.07 -0.47
CA CYS A 148 -7.87 -12.92 0.40
C CYS A 148 -7.52 -12.07 1.62
N MET A 149 -8.29 -11.01 1.84
CA MET A 149 -8.11 -10.06 2.92
C MET A 149 -9.44 -9.70 3.57
N GLU A 150 -9.37 -9.01 4.71
CA GLU A 150 -10.53 -8.47 5.40
C GLU A 150 -11.45 -7.67 4.46
N LEU A 151 -12.75 -7.97 4.54
CA LEU A 151 -13.77 -7.21 3.81
C LEU A 151 -14.21 -5.99 4.63
N MET A 152 -13.78 -4.82 4.20
CA MET A 152 -14.20 -3.53 4.76
C MET A 152 -15.49 -3.06 4.08
N LYS A 153 -16.64 -3.27 4.75
CA LYS A 153 -17.99 -3.14 4.14
C LYS A 153 -18.36 -1.71 3.73
N GLY A 154 -17.68 -0.71 4.28
CA GLY A 154 -17.86 0.69 3.91
C GLY A 154 -17.29 1.06 2.55
N GLY A 155 -16.44 0.22 1.96
CA GLY A 155 -15.71 0.56 0.75
C GLY A 155 -14.55 1.51 1.02
N SER A 156 -14.03 2.14 -0.03
CA SER A 156 -12.93 3.10 0.12
C SER A 156 -13.43 4.45 0.62
N LEU A 157 -12.53 5.23 1.21
CA LEU A 157 -12.82 6.60 1.59
C LEU A 157 -13.15 7.45 0.36
N ARG A 158 -12.52 7.19 -0.79
CA ARG A 158 -12.86 7.82 -2.08
C ARG A 158 -14.35 7.67 -2.43
N ASP A 159 -14.90 6.46 -2.26
CA ASP A 159 -16.31 6.18 -2.57
C ASP A 159 -17.30 6.91 -1.63
N ASN A 160 -16.81 7.35 -0.48
CA ASN A 160 -17.59 7.99 0.58
C ASN A 160 -17.18 9.46 0.77
N LEU A 161 -16.35 10.01 -0.12
CA LEU A 161 -15.77 11.34 0.03
C LEU A 161 -16.79 12.40 -0.40
N LEU A 162 -17.64 12.74 0.55
CA LEU A 162 -18.42 13.97 0.59
C LEU A 162 -17.78 14.88 1.65
N ARG A 163 -18.09 16.17 1.66
CA ARG A 163 -17.68 17.07 2.75
C ARG A 163 -18.13 16.48 4.11
N LEU A 164 -17.18 15.92 4.85
CA LEU A 164 -17.47 15.18 6.08
C LEU A 164 -17.63 16.15 7.25
N PRO A 165 -18.49 15.84 8.24
CA PRO A 165 -18.49 16.55 9.51
C PRO A 165 -17.09 16.47 10.14
N LEU A 166 -16.56 17.62 10.60
CA LEU A 166 -15.19 17.70 11.12
C LEU A 166 -14.85 16.65 12.20
N PRO A 167 -15.74 16.28 13.15
CA PRO A 167 -15.45 15.22 14.12
C PRO A 167 -15.21 13.84 13.48
N LEU A 168 -15.92 13.53 12.39
CA LEU A 168 -15.73 12.28 11.65
C LEU A 168 -14.44 12.34 10.83
N ALA A 169 -14.18 13.45 10.15
CA ALA A 169 -12.93 13.67 9.43
C ALA A 169 -11.72 13.50 10.37
N PHE A 170 -11.75 14.12 11.55
CA PHE A 170 -10.69 13.99 12.55
C PHE A 170 -10.50 12.54 13.05
N THR A 171 -11.59 11.80 13.24
CA THR A 171 -11.54 10.37 13.62
C THR A 171 -10.80 9.54 12.58
N ILE A 172 -11.04 9.80 11.29
CA ILE A 172 -10.37 9.12 10.17
C ILE A 172 -8.90 9.55 10.10
N MET A 173 -8.62 10.86 10.12
CA MET A 173 -7.25 11.41 10.09
C MET A 173 -6.37 10.80 11.18
N ARG A 174 -6.91 10.71 12.41
CA ARG A 174 -6.19 10.13 13.56
C ARG A 174 -5.86 8.67 13.34
N GLN A 175 -6.79 7.87 12.81
CA GLN A 175 -6.55 6.45 12.56
C GLN A 175 -5.52 6.22 11.47
N VAL A 176 -5.59 6.98 10.36
CA VAL A 176 -4.57 6.92 9.30
C VAL A 176 -3.20 7.34 9.82
N ALA A 177 -3.11 8.41 10.61
CA ALA A 177 -1.86 8.83 11.24
C ALA A 177 -1.28 7.78 12.20
N MET A 178 -2.14 7.08 12.95
CA MET A 178 -1.72 5.98 13.82
C MET A 178 -1.23 4.77 13.04
N ALA A 179 -1.90 4.41 11.95
CA ALA A 179 -1.49 3.36 11.03
C ALA A 179 -0.10 3.67 10.46
N LEU A 180 0.10 4.87 9.88
CA LEU A 180 1.41 5.31 9.39
C LEU A 180 2.49 5.27 10.46
N ARG A 181 2.19 5.71 11.69
CA ARG A 181 3.13 5.59 12.81
C ARG A 181 3.54 4.14 13.08
N GLY A 182 2.59 3.20 13.01
CA GLY A 182 2.87 1.78 13.14
C GLY A 182 3.75 1.23 12.00
N LEU A 183 3.50 1.66 10.76
CA LEU A 183 4.33 1.29 9.60
C LEU A 183 5.76 1.87 9.72
N HIS A 184 5.87 3.11 10.20
CA HIS A 184 7.13 3.85 10.26
C HIS A 184 7.99 3.50 11.47
N ALA A 185 7.41 2.87 12.50
CA ALA A 185 8.14 2.39 13.66
C ALA A 185 9.28 1.45 13.21
N PRO A 186 10.55 1.74 13.56
CA PRO A 186 11.66 0.88 13.18
C PRO A 186 11.53 -0.49 13.85
N GLU A 187 11.50 -1.55 13.05
CA GLU A 187 11.37 -2.93 13.51
C GLU A 187 12.62 -3.71 13.13
N HIS A 188 13.08 -4.57 14.04
CA HIS A 188 14.25 -5.41 13.80
C HIS A 188 13.87 -6.63 12.96
N ASP A 189 14.75 -6.98 12.02
CA ASP A 189 14.69 -8.22 11.24
C ASP A 189 13.41 -8.40 10.41
N VAL A 190 12.86 -7.29 9.90
CA VAL A 190 11.76 -7.34 8.95
C VAL A 190 12.24 -8.05 7.68
N PHE A 191 11.51 -9.08 7.26
CA PHE A 191 11.83 -9.94 6.11
C PHE A 191 13.24 -10.57 6.15
N GLY A 192 13.81 -10.81 7.33
CA GLY A 192 15.13 -11.45 7.46
C GLY A 192 16.30 -10.52 7.12
N THR A 193 16.10 -9.21 7.17
CA THR A 193 17.12 -8.22 6.81
C THR A 193 18.21 -8.06 7.87
N ASN A 194 18.02 -8.60 9.09
CA ASN A 194 18.92 -8.43 10.24
C ASN A 194 19.26 -6.94 10.51
N LYS A 195 18.32 -6.02 10.22
CA LYS A 195 18.45 -4.57 10.39
C LYS A 195 17.17 -4.01 10.97
N PHE A 196 17.27 -2.83 11.60
CA PHE A 196 16.10 -2.01 11.93
C PHE A 196 15.61 -1.28 10.69
N VAL A 197 14.35 -1.51 10.32
CA VAL A 197 13.77 -0.91 9.13
C VAL A 197 12.38 -0.36 9.41
N SER A 198 12.06 0.74 8.74
CA SER A 198 10.71 1.31 8.68
C SER A 198 10.08 0.91 7.35
N ILE A 199 8.77 0.62 7.36
CA ILE A 199 8.00 0.36 6.15
C ILE A 199 7.35 1.68 5.71
N VAL A 200 7.56 2.07 4.46
CA VAL A 200 6.88 3.24 3.86
C VAL A 200 5.72 2.73 3.00
N HIS A 201 4.54 3.34 3.10
CA HIS A 201 3.35 2.93 2.35
C HIS A 201 3.45 3.25 0.85
N ARG A 202 3.94 4.46 0.51
CA ARG A 202 4.24 4.96 -0.85
C ARG A 202 3.05 5.29 -1.75
N ASP A 203 1.85 4.79 -1.44
CA ASP A 203 0.63 5.09 -2.21
C ASP A 203 -0.55 5.49 -1.32
N LEU A 204 -0.33 6.38 -0.35
CA LEU A 204 -1.42 6.83 0.53
C LEU A 204 -2.33 7.81 -0.22
N LYS A 205 -3.60 7.43 -0.37
CA LYS A 205 -4.67 8.20 -1.01
C LYS A 205 -6.04 7.68 -0.55
N PRO A 206 -7.15 8.40 -0.75
CA PRO A 206 -8.46 7.96 -0.24
C PRO A 206 -8.93 6.60 -0.75
N GLU A 207 -8.51 6.18 -1.95
CA GLU A 207 -8.80 4.87 -2.52
C GLU A 207 -8.22 3.74 -1.65
N ASN A 208 -7.10 4.01 -0.97
CA ASN A 208 -6.34 3.05 -0.17
C ASN A 208 -6.66 3.14 1.34
N VAL A 209 -7.67 3.92 1.72
CA VAL A 209 -8.21 3.98 3.09
C VAL A 209 -9.59 3.34 3.08
N LEU A 210 -9.73 2.15 3.66
CA LEU A 210 -10.98 1.40 3.66
C LEU A 210 -11.75 1.60 4.96
N LEU A 211 -13.08 1.61 4.85
CA LEU A 211 -14.00 1.87 5.96
C LEU A 211 -14.73 0.60 6.39
N SER A 212 -14.81 0.37 7.70
CA SER A 212 -15.51 -0.80 8.27
C SER A 212 -17.00 -0.84 7.91
N GLU A 213 -17.63 0.32 7.75
CA GLU A 213 -19.03 0.49 7.40
C GLU A 213 -19.26 1.77 6.57
N LYS A 214 -20.40 1.86 5.88
CA LYS A 214 -20.72 3.04 5.07
C LYS A 214 -20.97 4.25 5.95
N LEU A 215 -20.53 5.42 5.51
CA LEU A 215 -20.84 6.67 6.18
C LEU A 215 -22.33 6.98 6.02
N THR A 216 -23.10 6.95 7.12
CA THR A 216 -24.51 7.32 7.13
C THR A 216 -24.74 8.60 7.93
N SER A 217 -25.67 9.43 7.46
CA SER A 217 -26.08 10.67 8.12
C SER A 217 -26.82 10.36 9.42
N GLY A 218 -26.09 10.18 10.52
CA GLY A 218 -26.71 9.82 11.81
C GLY A 218 -25.79 9.30 12.93
N LYS A 219 -24.47 9.18 12.70
CA LYS A 219 -23.41 8.58 13.55
C LYS A 219 -23.23 7.06 13.31
N PRO A 220 -21.98 6.54 13.37
CA PRO A 220 -21.23 6.51 14.62
C PRO A 220 -19.83 7.13 14.61
N SER A 221 -19.48 7.71 15.76
CA SER A 221 -18.12 8.07 16.19
C SER A 221 -17.22 6.85 16.47
N THR A 222 -17.54 5.69 15.86
CA THR A 222 -16.88 4.39 16.07
C THR A 222 -16.38 3.76 14.78
N ILE A 223 -16.42 4.48 13.66
CA ILE A 223 -15.92 3.94 12.40
C ILE A 223 -14.44 3.58 12.52
N VAL A 224 -14.11 2.35 12.13
CA VAL A 224 -12.74 1.91 11.97
C VAL A 224 -12.33 2.08 10.52
N CYS A 225 -11.16 2.67 10.27
CA CYS A 225 -10.53 2.65 8.95
C CYS A 225 -9.21 1.89 8.98
N LYS A 226 -8.91 1.20 7.89
CA LYS A 226 -7.65 0.47 7.69
C LYS A 226 -7.04 0.79 6.34
N LEU A 227 -5.71 0.77 6.26
CA LEU A 227 -4.97 0.92 5.01
C LEU A 227 -5.00 -0.37 4.19
N CYS A 228 -4.97 -0.24 2.88
CA CYS A 228 -4.81 -1.35 1.94
C CYS A 228 -3.84 -0.99 0.80
N ASP A 229 -3.60 -1.93 -0.11
CA ASP A 229 -2.73 -1.76 -1.29
C ASP A 229 -1.27 -1.42 -0.96
N VAL A 230 -0.66 -2.26 -0.13
CA VAL A 230 0.76 -2.18 0.26
C VAL A 230 1.70 -2.77 -0.80
N GLY A 231 1.24 -2.98 -2.03
CA GLY A 231 2.05 -3.57 -3.11
C GLY A 231 3.22 -2.69 -3.55
N LEU A 232 3.16 -1.39 -3.27
CA LEU A 232 4.25 -0.45 -3.48
C LEU A 232 5.05 -0.15 -2.21
N ALA A 233 4.69 -0.74 -1.06
CA ALA A 233 5.38 -0.46 0.19
C ALA A 233 6.87 -0.82 0.08
N ALA A 234 7.76 -0.17 0.83
CA ALA A 234 9.19 -0.53 0.77
C ALA A 234 9.89 -0.39 2.11
N LEU A 235 10.95 -1.19 2.27
CA LEU A 235 11.87 -1.05 3.39
C LEU A 235 12.82 0.11 3.13
N ARG A 236 12.94 1.03 4.10
CA ARG A 236 13.83 2.20 3.97
C ARG A 236 15.31 1.85 3.71
N THR A 237 15.75 0.65 4.08
CA THR A 237 17.16 0.21 3.93
C THR A 237 17.45 -0.49 2.61
N ASP A 238 16.45 -0.74 1.76
CA ASP A 238 16.64 -1.41 0.49
C ASP A 238 16.86 -0.37 -0.62
N PRO A 239 18.07 -0.22 -1.18
CA PRO A 239 18.35 0.75 -2.25
C PRO A 239 17.71 0.35 -3.58
N SER A 240 17.47 -0.93 -3.83
CA SER A 240 16.91 -1.43 -5.09
C SER A 240 15.43 -1.05 -5.25
N LEU A 241 14.69 -1.03 -4.14
CA LEU A 241 13.28 -0.61 -4.08
C LEU A 241 13.09 0.90 -3.94
N GLN A 242 14.16 1.66 -3.69
CA GLN A 242 14.16 3.13 -3.65
C GLN A 242 14.10 3.76 -5.04
N THR A 243 14.50 3.05 -6.09
CA THR A 243 14.31 3.48 -7.48
C THR A 243 12.87 3.21 -7.91
N VAL A 244 12.02 4.24 -7.90
CA VAL A 244 10.72 4.18 -8.57
C VAL A 244 10.98 4.00 -10.07
N GLY A 245 11.00 2.73 -10.50
CA GLY A 245 10.92 2.36 -11.89
C GLY A 245 9.62 2.91 -12.49
N HIS A 246 9.72 3.46 -13.68
CA HIS A 246 8.67 4.08 -14.49
C HIS A 246 7.57 3.08 -14.94
N ALA A 247 7.25 2.05 -14.16
CA ALA A 247 6.62 0.83 -14.66
C ALA A 247 5.14 0.65 -14.33
N THR A 248 4.49 1.46 -13.48
CA THR A 248 3.08 1.18 -13.08
C THR A 248 2.09 2.35 -13.11
N THR A 249 2.45 3.56 -13.54
CA THR A 249 1.50 4.70 -13.61
C THR A 249 1.31 5.27 -15.02
N LYS A 250 1.23 4.40 -16.03
CA LYS A 250 0.50 4.70 -17.28
C LYS A 250 -0.77 3.86 -17.36
N VAL A 251 -1.72 4.06 -16.45
CA VAL A 251 -3.11 3.67 -16.68
C VAL A 251 -4.03 4.73 -16.07
N GLY A 252 -4.49 5.62 -16.95
CA GLY A 252 -5.86 6.15 -17.00
C GLY A 252 -6.50 6.66 -15.72
N LYS A 253 -6.71 7.98 -15.71
CA LYS A 253 -7.47 8.83 -14.76
C LYS A 253 -6.61 9.50 -13.69
N ALA A 254 -6.89 10.79 -13.52
CA ALA A 254 -6.16 11.81 -12.77
C ALA A 254 -6.01 11.57 -11.23
N GLY A 255 -6.08 10.33 -10.73
CA GLY A 255 -6.38 10.03 -9.33
C GLY A 255 -5.19 9.99 -8.36
N THR A 256 -4.01 9.51 -8.75
CA THR A 256 -2.89 9.31 -7.79
C THR A 256 -1.98 10.54 -7.66
N TYR A 257 -1.92 11.35 -8.70
CA TYR A 257 -0.90 12.39 -8.87
C TYR A 257 -0.76 13.40 -7.73
N PRO A 258 -1.83 14.01 -7.19
CA PRO A 258 -1.63 15.07 -6.21
C PRO A 258 -0.95 14.56 -4.94
N TYR A 259 -1.17 13.32 -4.51
CA TYR A 259 -0.64 12.79 -3.24
C TYR A 259 0.87 12.52 -3.25
N ILE A 260 1.51 12.50 -4.43
CA ILE A 260 2.94 12.13 -4.56
C ILE A 260 3.82 13.26 -4.00
N ALA A 261 4.68 12.93 -3.03
CA ALA A 261 5.60 13.87 -2.42
C ALA A 261 6.63 14.44 -3.42
N PRO A 262 7.10 15.70 -3.25
CA PRO A 262 8.08 16.33 -4.12
C PRO A 262 9.35 15.51 -4.34
N GLU A 263 9.92 14.93 -3.29
CA GLU A 263 11.12 14.11 -3.38
C GLU A 263 10.88 12.78 -4.10
N THR A 264 9.67 12.23 -4.02
CA THR A 264 9.29 11.00 -4.72
C THR A 264 9.13 11.30 -6.21
N LEU A 265 8.44 12.40 -6.54
CA LEU A 265 8.21 12.80 -7.93
C LEU A 265 9.51 13.24 -8.63
N LEU A 266 10.34 14.04 -7.96
CA LEU A 266 11.50 14.70 -8.56
C LEU A 266 12.80 13.88 -8.44
N GLN A 267 12.93 13.05 -7.41
CA GLN A 267 14.18 12.33 -7.09
C GLN A 267 13.99 10.82 -7.05
N GLY A 268 12.76 10.32 -7.22
CA GLY A 268 12.42 8.91 -7.06
C GLY A 268 12.48 8.42 -5.60
N LYS A 269 12.81 9.29 -4.64
CA LYS A 269 13.05 8.87 -3.24
C LYS A 269 11.75 8.83 -2.47
N CYS A 270 11.51 7.74 -1.76
CA CYS A 270 10.36 7.63 -0.87
C CYS A 270 10.80 7.33 0.57
N THR A 271 10.24 8.06 1.53
CA THR A 271 10.61 7.99 2.94
C THR A 271 9.34 8.05 3.80
N PRO A 272 9.40 7.78 5.13
CA PRO A 272 8.28 8.04 6.03
C PRO A 272 7.70 9.47 5.89
N ALA A 273 8.57 10.43 5.61
CA ALA A 273 8.20 11.83 5.34
C ALA A 273 7.28 11.96 4.11
N SER A 274 7.47 11.12 3.08
CA SER A 274 6.66 11.12 1.86
C SER A 274 5.23 10.64 2.13
N ASP A 275 5.03 9.70 3.06
CA ASP A 275 3.69 9.31 3.52
C ASP A 275 3.04 10.44 4.35
N VAL A 276 3.82 11.20 5.12
CA VAL A 276 3.32 12.37 5.87
C VAL A 276 2.84 13.47 4.92
N PHE A 277 3.57 13.70 3.82
CA PHE A 277 3.11 14.59 2.75
C PHE A 277 1.76 14.15 2.17
N SER A 278 1.65 12.86 1.82
CA SER A 278 0.43 12.25 1.30
C SER A 278 -0.73 12.39 2.30
N LEU A 279 -0.46 12.19 3.59
CA LEU A 279 -1.41 12.40 4.68
C LEU A 279 -1.91 13.85 4.73
N GLY A 280 -1.02 14.85 4.56
CA GLY A 280 -1.43 16.27 4.53
C GLY A 280 -2.46 16.56 3.45
N LEU A 281 -2.27 16.02 2.25
CA LEU A 281 -3.22 16.16 1.15
C LEU A 281 -4.53 15.41 1.38
N LEU A 282 -4.46 14.21 1.96
CA LEU A 282 -5.63 13.46 2.41
C LEU A 282 -6.44 14.24 3.46
N MET A 283 -5.77 14.86 4.44
CA MET A 283 -6.42 15.68 5.46
C MET A 283 -7.12 16.90 4.84
N TRP A 284 -6.48 17.55 3.87
CA TRP A 284 -7.08 18.67 3.16
C TRP A 284 -8.34 18.26 2.41
N GLU A 285 -8.28 17.18 1.64
CA GLU A 285 -9.41 16.68 0.89
C GLU A 285 -10.57 16.21 1.79
N LEU A 286 -10.27 15.60 2.94
CA LEU A 286 -11.30 15.24 3.92
C LEU A 286 -12.08 16.45 4.46
N ILE A 287 -11.44 17.62 4.54
CA ILE A 287 -12.05 18.86 5.01
C ILE A 287 -12.82 19.53 3.88
N VAL A 288 -12.17 19.69 2.72
CA VAL A 288 -12.74 20.43 1.58
C VAL A 288 -13.82 19.62 0.87
N GLY A 289 -13.68 18.29 0.85
CA GLY A 289 -14.57 17.38 0.15
C GLY A 289 -14.33 17.36 -1.35
N ASP A 290 -13.15 17.79 -1.81
CA ASP A 290 -12.80 17.89 -3.23
C ASP A 290 -11.36 17.43 -3.48
N ILE A 291 -11.08 16.99 -4.71
CA ILE A 291 -9.78 16.46 -5.10
C ILE A 291 -8.76 17.62 -5.12
N PRO A 292 -7.57 17.47 -4.52
CA PRO A 292 -6.54 18.50 -4.60
C PRO A 292 -6.17 18.81 -6.06
N PHE A 293 -6.22 20.08 -6.43
CA PHE A 293 -5.95 20.57 -7.80
C PHE A 293 -6.91 20.01 -8.88
N HIS A 294 -8.17 19.71 -8.53
CA HIS A 294 -9.17 19.19 -9.48
C HIS A 294 -9.39 20.07 -10.71
N ASP A 295 -9.14 21.38 -10.58
CA ASP A 295 -9.32 22.41 -11.60
C ASP A 295 -8.12 22.55 -12.55
N VAL A 296 -7.01 21.86 -12.29
CA VAL A 296 -5.79 21.96 -13.08
C VAL A 296 -5.80 20.91 -14.20
N PRO A 297 -5.85 21.34 -15.47
CA PRO A 297 -5.70 20.41 -16.60
C PRO A 297 -4.26 19.89 -16.67
N ASN A 298 -4.09 18.63 -17.09
CA ASN A 298 -2.77 17.98 -17.24
C ASN A 298 -1.93 18.05 -15.96
N LEU A 299 -2.57 17.78 -14.81
CA LEU A 299 -1.96 17.89 -13.49
C LEU A 299 -0.65 17.09 -13.38
N ASP A 300 -0.57 15.91 -13.99
CA ASP A 300 0.63 15.08 -14.05
C ASP A 300 1.84 15.80 -14.65
N GLY A 301 1.65 16.57 -15.73
CA GLY A 301 2.69 17.40 -16.31
C GLY A 301 3.02 18.66 -15.51
N MET A 302 2.05 19.19 -14.75
CA MET A 302 2.19 20.43 -13.98
C MET A 302 2.75 20.22 -12.57
N LEU A 303 2.56 19.05 -11.96
CA LEU A 303 2.97 18.78 -10.59
C LEU A 303 4.47 18.97 -10.32
N PRO A 304 5.40 18.56 -11.21
CA PRO A 304 6.82 18.84 -10.99
C PRO A 304 7.10 20.33 -10.81
N ILE A 305 6.41 21.19 -11.58
CA ILE A 305 6.52 22.65 -11.50
C ILE A 305 5.90 23.15 -10.20
N PHE A 306 4.67 22.71 -9.87
CA PHE A 306 4.01 23.11 -8.62
C PHE A 306 4.83 22.75 -7.39
N TRP A 307 5.45 21.58 -7.38
CA TRP A 307 6.27 21.12 -6.27
C TRP A 307 7.57 21.90 -6.15
N GLN A 308 8.21 22.25 -7.28
CA GLN A 308 9.39 23.12 -7.31
C GLN A 308 9.06 24.54 -6.81
N ASP A 309 7.90 25.08 -7.19
CA ASP A 309 7.45 26.43 -6.81
C ASP A 309 6.85 26.49 -5.40
N GLY A 310 6.78 25.36 -4.68
CA GLY A 310 6.17 25.29 -3.35
C GLY A 310 4.65 25.50 -3.35
N ARG A 311 3.99 25.42 -4.51
CA ARG A 311 2.54 25.54 -4.63
C ARG A 311 1.86 24.38 -3.88
N ARG A 312 0.79 24.66 -3.14
CA ARG A 312 -0.01 23.68 -2.36
C ARG A 312 -1.50 23.97 -2.55
N PRO A 313 -2.40 23.03 -2.18
CA PRO A 313 -3.83 23.31 -2.20
C PRO A 313 -4.17 24.53 -1.32
N PRO A 314 -5.15 25.36 -1.73
CA PRO A 314 -5.50 26.57 -1.02
C PRO A 314 -6.11 26.28 0.36
N LEU A 315 -5.79 27.10 1.36
CA LEU A 315 -6.33 26.97 2.73
C LEU A 315 -7.34 28.07 3.06
N ASP A 316 -7.57 28.98 2.13
CA ASP A 316 -8.52 30.09 2.09
C ASP A 316 -9.75 29.72 1.26
N VAL A 317 -10.17 28.45 1.35
CA VAL A 317 -11.40 27.94 0.74
C VAL A 317 -12.36 27.46 1.82
N GLU A 318 -13.66 27.60 1.60
CA GLU A 318 -14.68 27.01 2.49
C GLU A 318 -14.67 25.48 2.37
N PRO A 319 -14.75 24.70 3.47
CA PRO A 319 -14.87 25.11 4.88
C PRO A 319 -13.56 25.32 5.63
N PHE A 320 -12.43 25.33 4.95
CA PHE A 320 -11.11 25.38 5.58
C PHE A 320 -10.92 26.64 6.46
N GLU A 321 -11.63 27.73 6.19
CA GLU A 321 -11.70 28.92 7.06
C GLU A 321 -12.26 28.63 8.46
N SER A 322 -13.25 27.73 8.55
CA SER A 322 -13.88 27.32 9.81
C SER A 322 -13.08 26.28 10.60
N VAL A 323 -11.98 25.77 10.03
CA VAL A 323 -11.13 24.73 10.66
C VAL A 323 -10.29 25.33 11.80
N PRO A 324 -10.20 24.65 12.96
CA PRO A 324 -9.35 25.11 14.05
C PRO A 324 -7.90 25.36 13.61
N ARG A 325 -7.35 26.52 13.99
CA ARG A 325 -5.99 26.96 13.61
C ARG A 325 -4.91 25.89 13.80
N LYS A 326 -4.99 25.11 14.88
CA LYS A 326 -4.02 24.02 15.15
C LYS A 326 -4.05 22.92 14.09
N LEU A 327 -5.24 22.58 13.58
CA LEU A 327 -5.39 21.56 12.53
C LEU A 327 -4.91 22.12 11.18
N ARG A 328 -5.19 23.38 10.86
CA ARG A 328 -4.61 24.08 9.71
C ARG A 328 -3.08 24.03 9.73
N GLN A 329 -2.48 24.42 10.85
CA GLN A 329 -1.02 24.40 11.02
C GLN A 329 -0.43 22.99 10.93
N LEU A 330 -1.16 21.96 11.38
CA LEU A 330 -0.73 20.57 11.23
C LEU A 330 -0.69 20.16 9.76
N ILE A 331 -1.76 20.44 9.01
CA ILE A 331 -1.84 20.15 7.57
C ILE A 331 -0.73 20.88 6.81
N GLU A 332 -0.50 22.15 7.12
CA GLU A 332 0.59 22.95 6.55
C GLU A 332 1.98 22.35 6.82
N LYS A 333 2.19 21.83 8.03
CA LYS A 333 3.45 21.16 8.38
C LYS A 333 3.67 19.88 7.58
N CYS A 334 2.62 19.09 7.35
CA CYS A 334 2.72 17.82 6.63
C CYS A 334 3.28 17.97 5.21
N TRP A 335 3.03 19.09 4.54
CA TRP A 335 3.45 19.31 3.15
C TRP A 335 4.44 20.48 2.97
N ASN A 336 5.05 20.96 4.06
CA ASN A 336 6.00 22.08 4.04
C ASN A 336 7.20 21.72 3.14
N ALA A 337 7.81 22.67 2.42
CA ALA A 337 8.98 22.36 1.59
C ALA A 337 10.20 21.82 2.38
N ASP A 338 10.32 22.16 3.67
CA ASP A 338 11.40 21.66 4.53
C ASP A 338 11.02 20.37 5.26
N ARG A 339 11.61 19.26 4.81
CA ARG A 339 11.39 17.90 5.31
C ARG A 339 11.80 17.70 6.77
N TYR A 340 12.70 18.54 7.31
CA TYR A 340 13.12 18.45 8.70
C TYR A 340 12.07 18.97 9.70
N ASN A 341 11.03 19.66 9.21
CA ASN A 341 9.93 20.18 10.02
C ASN A 341 8.71 19.24 10.06
N TRP A 342 8.79 18.04 9.45
CA TRP A 342 7.66 17.10 9.32
C TRP A 342 7.56 16.09 10.48
N LEU A 343 8.59 15.99 11.33
CA LEU A 343 8.68 15.05 12.46
C LEU A 343 8.30 15.68 13.81
#